data_AF-A0A3N4PBL6-F1
#
_entry.id   AF-A0A3N4PBL6-F1
#
_cell.length_a   1.000
_cell.length_b   1.000
_cell.length_c   1.000
_cell.angle_alpha   90.00
_cell.angle_beta   90.00
_cell.angle_gamma   90.00
#
_symmetry.space_group_name_H-M   'P 1'
#
loop_
_entity.id
_entity.type
_entity.pdbx_description
1 polymer ?
#
loop_
_entity_poly.entity_id
_entity_poly.type
_entity_poly.pdbx_seq_one_letter_code
_entity_poly.pdbx_strand_id
1 'polypeptide(L)'
;MWGQLAWFAITENIDVVREHRFHQVRRWRFDFALPAYKIGIEYEGLNSEKSGHTTLLGYTGDAEKYNEAQALGWRVIRFTVKNYKTVLTELKKHL
;
A
#
# COMPACT_ATOMS: atom_id res chain seq x y z
N MET A 1 -8.20 3.17 8.07
CA MET A 1 -7.24 3.90 7.21
C MET A 1 -7.95 4.80 6.19
N TRP A 2 -8.95 4.30 5.44
CA TRP A 2 -9.65 5.06 4.39
C TRP A 2 -10.10 6.47 4.76
N GLY A 3 -10.74 6.69 5.92
CA GLY A 3 -11.22 8.03 6.32
C GLY A 3 -10.11 9.09 6.37
N GLN A 4 -8.91 8.73 6.81
CA GLN A 4 -7.74 9.64 6.81
C GLN A 4 -7.32 9.99 5.38
N LEU A 5 -7.27 8.99 4.49
CA LEU A 5 -6.85 9.13 3.10
C LEU A 5 -7.88 9.88 2.25
N ALA A 6 -9.18 9.66 2.49
CA ALA A 6 -10.25 10.37 1.82
C ALA A 6 -10.26 11.86 2.20
N TRP A 7 -10.09 12.16 3.49
CA TRP A 7 -9.92 13.55 3.94
C TRP A 7 -8.70 14.20 3.27
N PHE A 8 -7.55 13.52 3.31
CA PHE A 8 -6.32 13.97 2.69
C PHE A 8 -6.48 14.25 1.18
N ALA A 9 -7.16 13.35 0.45
CA ALA A 9 -7.40 13.51 -0.98
C ALA A 9 -8.14 14.80 -1.30
N ILE A 10 -9.16 15.12 -0.50
CA ILE A 10 -9.95 16.35 -0.64
C ILE A 10 -9.11 17.58 -0.27
N THR A 11 -8.42 17.55 0.88
CA THR A 11 -7.71 18.73 1.39
C THR A 11 -6.50 19.12 0.56
N GLU A 12 -5.75 18.13 0.05
CA GLU A 12 -4.55 18.38 -0.75
C GLU A 12 -4.84 18.38 -2.26
N ASN A 13 -6.10 18.13 -2.66
CA ASN A 13 -6.50 17.96 -4.06
C ASN A 13 -5.64 16.90 -4.80
N ILE A 14 -5.42 15.75 -4.15
CA ILE A 14 -4.63 14.62 -4.65
C ILE A 14 -5.53 13.40 -4.82
N ASP A 15 -5.45 12.75 -5.97
CA ASP A 15 -6.22 11.52 -6.21
C ASP A 15 -5.68 10.34 -5.39
N VAL A 16 -6.58 9.71 -4.64
CA VAL A 16 -6.31 8.49 -3.86
C VAL A 16 -7.32 7.43 -4.26
N VAL A 17 -6.83 6.37 -4.90
CA VAL A 17 -7.66 5.27 -5.40
C VAL A 17 -7.50 4.03 -4.53
N ARG A 18 -8.55 3.22 -4.45
CA ARG A 18 -8.54 1.91 -3.75
C ARG A 18 -8.26 0.78 -4.73
N GLU A 19 -7.68 -0.32 -4.24
CA GLU A 19 -7.48 -1.55 -5.02
C GLU A 19 -6.75 -1.29 -6.36
N HIS A 20 -5.70 -0.48 -6.35
CA HIS A 20 -5.02 -0.06 -7.57
C HIS A 20 -4.18 -1.19 -8.16
N ARG A 21 -4.54 -1.66 -9.36
CA ARG A 21 -3.72 -2.60 -10.11
C ARG A 21 -2.52 -1.90 -10.75
N PHE A 22 -1.34 -2.12 -10.21
CA PHE A 22 -0.11 -1.49 -10.70
C PHE A 22 0.66 -2.32 -11.73
N HIS A 23 0.38 -3.63 -11.84
CA HIS A 23 1.11 -4.55 -12.71
C HIS A 23 0.26 -4.97 -13.94
N GLN A 24 0.85 -4.93 -15.14
CA GLN A 24 0.14 -5.18 -16.40
C GLN A 24 -0.24 -6.65 -16.62
N VAL A 25 0.61 -7.59 -16.20
CA VAL A 25 0.38 -9.04 -16.32
C VAL A 25 -0.23 -9.62 -15.05
N ARG A 26 0.49 -9.56 -13.92
CA ARG A 26 0.01 -10.02 -12.61
C ARG A 26 -1.21 -9.20 -12.16
N ARG A 27 -2.07 -9.80 -11.34
CA ARG A 27 -3.30 -9.16 -10.81
C ARG A 27 -3.08 -8.47 -9.45
N TRP A 28 -1.84 -8.13 -9.12
CA TRP A 28 -1.50 -7.46 -7.87
C TRP A 28 -2.12 -6.08 -7.80
N ARG A 29 -2.57 -5.73 -6.60
CA ARG A 29 -3.18 -4.45 -6.27
C ARG A 29 -2.59 -3.94 -4.96
N PHE A 30 -2.48 -2.63 -4.85
CA PHE A 30 -2.32 -1.96 -3.55
C PHE A 30 -3.69 -1.71 -2.93
N ASP A 31 -3.81 -1.79 -1.62
CA ASP A 31 -5.04 -1.39 -0.92
C ASP A 31 -5.46 0.05 -1.27
N PHE A 32 -4.47 0.96 -1.29
CA PHE A 32 -4.64 2.32 -1.79
C PHE A 32 -3.44 2.76 -2.65
N ALA A 33 -3.63 3.72 -3.54
CA ALA A 33 -2.54 4.31 -4.30
C ALA A 33 -2.78 5.80 -4.60
N LEU A 34 -1.68 6.52 -4.77
CA LEU A 34 -1.63 7.84 -5.40
C LEU A 34 -0.91 7.66 -6.75
N PRO A 35 -1.64 7.38 -7.85
CA PRO A 35 -1.02 6.96 -9.11
C PRO A 35 -0.10 8.02 -9.72
N ALA A 36 -0.48 9.30 -9.60
CA ALA A 36 0.30 10.43 -10.09
C ALA A 36 1.71 10.50 -9.48
N TYR A 37 1.88 9.98 -8.26
CA TYR A 37 3.15 10.02 -7.51
C TYR A 37 3.86 8.66 -7.45
N LYS A 38 3.27 7.63 -8.09
CA LYS A 38 3.67 6.22 -7.95
C LYS A 38 3.87 5.81 -6.47
N ILE A 39 2.91 6.16 -5.62
CA ILE A 39 2.90 5.71 -4.22
C ILE A 39 1.81 4.67 -4.03
N GLY A 40 2.20 3.47 -3.61
CA GLY A 40 1.30 2.41 -3.14
C GLY A 40 1.25 2.41 -1.62
N ILE A 41 0.07 2.17 -1.05
CA ILE A 41 -0.15 2.09 0.40
C ILE A 41 -0.81 0.75 0.71
N GLU A 42 -0.21 -0.01 1.61
CA GLU A 42 -0.67 -1.35 2.01
C GLU A 42 -0.97 -1.40 3.51
N TYR A 43 -2.05 -2.07 3.87
CA TYR A 43 -2.38 -2.45 5.24
C TYR A 43 -2.13 -3.95 5.44
N GLU A 44 -1.00 -4.25 6.06
CA GLU A 44 -0.55 -5.57 6.44
C GLU A 44 -1.37 -6.10 7.62
N GLY A 45 -2.43 -6.84 7.32
CA GLY A 45 -3.26 -7.53 8.30
C GLY A 45 -2.56 -8.74 8.93
N LEU A 46 -1.69 -8.51 9.91
CA LEU A 46 -1.04 -9.56 10.71
C LEU A 46 -1.94 -10.06 11.88
N ASN A 47 -3.26 -10.13 11.68
CA ASN A 47 -4.24 -10.34 12.76
C ASN A 47 -4.60 -11.81 13.05
N SER A 48 -3.94 -12.81 12.44
CA SER A 48 -4.19 -14.22 12.76
C SER A 48 -2.91 -15.06 12.78
N GLU A 49 -2.89 -16.10 13.62
CA GLU A 49 -1.78 -17.07 13.75
C GLU A 49 -1.48 -17.82 12.43
N LYS A 50 -2.38 -17.75 11.45
CA LYS A 50 -2.23 -18.32 10.09
C LYS A 50 -2.64 -17.30 9.03
N SER A 51 -2.00 -16.13 9.02
CA SER A 51 -2.12 -15.20 7.89
C SER A 51 -1.25 -15.66 6.72
N GLY A 52 -1.68 -15.43 5.48
CA GLY A 52 -0.83 -15.67 4.30
C GLY A 52 0.55 -15.00 4.43
N HIS A 53 0.58 -13.80 5.04
CA HIS A 53 1.80 -13.01 5.26
C HIS A 53 2.73 -13.61 6.34
N THR A 54 2.33 -14.67 7.06
CA THR A 54 3.18 -15.38 8.05
C THR A 54 3.65 -16.74 7.56
N THR A 55 3.16 -17.22 6.41
CA THR A 55 3.66 -18.44 5.77
C THR A 55 4.85 -18.13 4.86
N LEU A 56 5.80 -19.06 4.72
CA LEU A 56 6.94 -18.88 3.81
C LEU A 56 6.48 -18.54 2.39
N LEU A 57 5.51 -19.30 1.86
CA LEU A 57 5.01 -19.09 0.50
C LEU A 57 4.30 -17.75 0.31
N GLY A 58 3.43 -17.36 1.24
CA GLY A 58 2.72 -16.08 1.13
C GLY A 58 3.68 -14.90 1.27
N TYR A 59 4.59 -14.95 2.24
CA TYR A 59 5.61 -13.91 2.41
C TYR A 59 6.55 -13.79 1.20
N THR A 60 6.93 -14.93 0.57
CA THR A 60 7.69 -14.91 -0.69
C THR A 60 6.89 -14.21 -1.80
N GLY A 61 5.59 -14.49 -1.92
CA GLY A 61 4.72 -13.82 -2.89
C GLY A 61 4.57 -12.32 -2.65
N ASP A 62 4.52 -11.89 -1.39
CA ASP A 62 4.51 -10.48 -1.01
C ASP A 62 5.84 -9.81 -1.35
N ALA A 63 6.97 -10.47 -1.08
CA ALA A 63 8.29 -9.99 -1.45
C ALA A 63 8.42 -9.81 -2.98
N GLU A 64 7.95 -10.78 -3.78
CA GLU A 64 7.90 -10.65 -5.24
C GLU A 64 7.06 -9.45 -5.68
N LYS A 65 5.85 -9.30 -5.13
CA LYS A 65 4.96 -8.17 -5.41
C LYS A 65 5.64 -6.83 -5.13
N TYR A 66 6.32 -6.70 -3.99
CA TYR A 66 6.97 -5.45 -3.59
C TYR A 66 8.25 -5.15 -4.38
N ASN A 67 9.01 -6.17 -4.77
CA ASN A 67 10.17 -5.99 -5.65
C ASN A 67 9.73 -5.50 -7.03
N GLU A 68 8.67 -6.10 -7.59
CA GLU A 68 8.13 -5.69 -8.89
C GLU A 68 7.52 -4.29 -8.85
N ALA A 69 6.81 -3.95 -7.76
CA ALA A 69 6.35 -2.58 -7.54
C ALA A 69 7.53 -1.58 -7.58
N GLN A 70 8.60 -1.86 -6.85
CA GLN A 70 9.80 -1.01 -6.83
C GLN A 70 10.48 -0.93 -8.20
N ALA A 71 10.61 -2.04 -8.91
CA ALA A 71 11.16 -2.08 -10.27
C ALA A 71 10.35 -1.21 -11.25
N LEU A 72 9.02 -1.14 -11.08
CA LEU A 72 8.13 -0.28 -11.86
C LEU A 72 8.15 1.20 -11.40
N GLY A 73 8.98 1.53 -10.42
CA GLY A 73 9.18 2.87 -9.87
C GLY A 73 8.16 3.26 -8.80
N TRP A 74 7.45 2.29 -8.21
CA TRP A 74 6.54 2.55 -7.10
C TRP A 74 7.28 2.59 -5.76
N ARG A 75 6.94 3.58 -4.95
CA ARG A 75 7.26 3.58 -3.52
C ARG A 75 6.08 2.94 -2.78
N VAL A 76 6.36 1.92 -1.98
CA VAL A 76 5.32 1.20 -1.23
C VAL A 76 5.46 1.49 0.25
N ILE A 77 4.46 2.15 0.83
CA ILE A 77 4.39 2.44 2.26
C ILE A 77 3.45 1.43 2.92
N ARG A 78 3.96 0.71 3.93
CA ARG A 78 3.25 -0.40 4.54
C ARG A 78 2.91 -0.08 5.99
N PHE A 79 1.68 -0.37 6.37
CA PHE A 79 1.18 -0.17 7.73
C PHE A 79 0.64 -1.47 8.28
N THR A 80 0.76 -1.64 9.58
CA THR A 80 0.12 -2.72 10.33
C THR A 80 -1.01 -2.16 11.17
N VAL A 81 -1.75 -3.04 11.84
CA VAL A 81 -2.73 -2.66 12.87
C VAL A 81 -2.17 -1.71 13.94
N LYS A 82 -0.86 -1.75 14.22
CA LYS A 82 -0.23 -0.92 15.25
C LYS A 82 0.00 0.53 14.83
N ASN A 83 0.30 0.79 13.56
CA ASN A 83 0.79 2.10 13.10
C ASN A 83 -0.02 2.75 11.97
N TYR A 84 -1.11 2.15 11.46
CA TYR A 84 -1.90 2.74 10.36
C TYR A 84 -2.47 4.15 10.64
N LYS A 85 -2.52 4.57 11.91
CA LYS A 85 -2.95 5.93 12.30
C LYS A 85 -1.89 7.01 11.96
N THR A 86 -0.65 6.63 11.67
CA THR A 86 0.41 7.57 11.25
C THR A 86 0.49 7.72 9.73
N VAL A 87 -0.48 7.18 8.98
CA VAL A 87 -0.44 7.13 7.51
C VAL A 87 -0.21 8.49 6.86
N LEU A 88 -0.85 9.56 7.36
CA LEU A 88 -0.69 10.89 6.77
C LEU A 88 0.70 11.48 7.05
N THR A 89 1.25 11.23 8.23
CA THR A 89 2.60 11.67 8.60
C THR A 89 3.65 11.00 7.71
N GLU A 90 3.51 9.70 7.48
CA GLU A 90 4.43 8.97 6.60
C GLU A 90 4.23 9.38 5.13
N LEU A 91 2.99 9.49 4.66
CA LEU A 91 2.70 9.89 3.27
C LEU A 91 3.34 11.23 2.90
N LYS A 92 3.28 12.22 3.81
CA LYS A 92 3.87 13.55 3.63
C LYS A 92 5.40 13.56 3.47
N LYS A 93 6.11 12.49 3.86
CA LYS A 93 7.57 12.39 3.63
C LYS A 93 7.92 12.01 2.19
N HIS A 94 6.94 11.53 1.43
CA HIS A 94 7.14 10.97 0.09
C HIS A 94 6.46 11.80 -1.02
N LEU A 95 5.70 12.83 -0.66
CA LEU A 95 5.16 13.81 -1.59
C LEU A 95 6.17 14.95 -1.78
#